data_AF-A0A509L2K5-F1
#
_entry.id   AF-A0A509L2K5-F1
#
_cell.length_a   1.000
_cell.length_b   1.000
_cell.length_c   1.000
_cell.angle_alpha   90.00
_cell.angle_beta   90.00
_cell.angle_gamma   90.00
#
_symmetry.space_group_name_H-M   'P 1'
#
loop_
_entity.id
_entity.type
_entity.pdbx_description
1 polymer ?
#
loop_
_entity_poly.entity_id
_entity_poly.type
_entity_poly.pdbx_seq_one_letter_code
_entity_poly.pdbx_strand_id
1 'polypeptide(L)'
;ELSHQEFNLDEIELLIKNDVAISFKLLKFINSAYFNRRNPIDTIKDAITYLGVDELKKFISIIALSELSSNKPDELIRLSVIRARLCEQFGSIVKTNFTIDELFTLGLFSFMDALLDRKMEDILKHIAFSEKMKDALLGNDKEFKKILSFVISLEKGDWKNKFFSAVSGTSVEAKLPEFYFDSVKMADSFI
;
A
#
# COMPACT_ATOMS: atom_id res chain seq x y z
N GLU A 1 16.97 -21.96 -14.79
CA GLU A 1 17.79 -20.74 -14.79
C GLU A 1 16.92 -19.49 -14.92
N LEU A 2 16.08 -19.18 -13.93
CA LEU A 2 15.20 -18.00 -13.95
C LEU A 2 14.95 -17.49 -12.51
N SER A 3 16.02 -17.28 -11.75
CA SER A 3 15.92 -16.66 -10.42
C SER A 3 17.02 -15.63 -10.30
N HIS A 4 16.62 -14.38 -10.04
CA HIS A 4 17.42 -13.15 -10.05
C HIS A 4 17.59 -12.52 -11.43
N GLN A 5 16.47 -12.01 -11.98
CA GLN A 5 16.56 -10.66 -12.55
C GLN A 5 16.98 -9.79 -11.36
N GLU A 6 18.27 -9.46 -11.26
CA GLU A 6 18.73 -8.38 -10.38
C GLU A 6 17.83 -7.20 -10.69
N PHE A 7 17.02 -6.81 -9.71
CA PHE A 7 16.21 -5.61 -9.77
C PHE A 7 17.20 -4.46 -10.01
N ASN A 8 17.32 -3.99 -11.25
CA ASN A 8 18.40 -3.10 -11.63
C ASN A 8 18.09 -1.71 -11.04
N LEU A 9 18.58 -1.49 -9.83
CA LEU A 9 18.41 -0.24 -9.10
C LEU A 9 18.95 0.93 -9.89
N ASP A 10 19.97 0.74 -10.74
CA ASP A 10 20.50 1.79 -11.59
C ASP A 10 19.51 2.19 -12.70
N GLU A 11 18.79 1.22 -13.27
CA GLU A 11 17.72 1.52 -14.24
C GLU A 11 16.55 2.26 -13.59
N ILE A 12 16.14 1.85 -12.38
CA ILE A 12 15.05 2.51 -11.66
C ILE A 12 15.46 3.91 -11.21
N GLU A 13 16.70 4.08 -10.74
CA GLU A 13 17.27 5.38 -10.43
C GLU A 13 17.22 6.30 -11.64
N LEU A 14 17.59 5.79 -12.83
CA LEU A 14 17.55 6.55 -14.07
C LEU A 14 16.12 6.94 -14.46
N LEU A 15 15.16 6.02 -14.34
CA LEU A 15 13.75 6.28 -14.62
C LEU A 15 13.19 7.35 -13.69
N ILE A 16 13.47 7.25 -12.39
CA ILE A 16 13.01 8.24 -11.40
C ILE A 16 13.67 9.60 -11.64
N LYS A 17 14.98 9.65 -11.93
CA LYS A 17 15.71 10.89 -12.20
C LYS A 17 15.21 11.63 -13.43
N ASN A 18 14.75 10.90 -14.45
CA ASN A 18 14.23 11.49 -15.68
C ASN A 18 12.85 12.13 -15.50
N ASP A 19 12.13 11.77 -14.43
CA ASP A 19 10.86 12.39 -14.07
C ASP A 19 11.03 13.31 -12.85
N VAL A 20 10.99 14.61 -13.10
CA VAL A 20 11.16 15.64 -12.06
C VAL A 20 10.05 15.55 -11.00
N ALA A 21 8.82 15.19 -11.39
CA ALA A 21 7.71 15.09 -10.46
C ALA A 21 7.87 13.88 -9.54
N ILE A 22 8.24 12.71 -10.08
CA ILE A 22 8.51 11.51 -9.27
C ILE A 22 9.73 11.74 -8.36
N SER A 23 10.80 12.35 -8.89
CA SER A 23 12.00 12.72 -8.10
C SER A 23 11.65 13.62 -6.91
N PHE A 24 10.86 14.67 -7.14
CA PHE A 24 10.41 15.56 -6.07
C PHE A 24 9.55 14.82 -5.03
N LYS A 25 8.59 14.00 -5.48
CA LYS A 25 7.72 13.22 -4.58
C LYS A 25 8.54 12.22 -3.74
N LEU A 26 9.57 11.60 -4.31
CA LEU A 26 10.45 10.69 -3.59
C LEU A 26 11.21 11.41 -2.47
N LEU A 27 11.81 12.56 -2.78
CA LEU A 27 12.53 13.36 -1.78
C LEU A 27 11.60 13.91 -0.70
N LYS A 28 10.37 14.33 -1.06
CA LYS A 28 9.34 14.75 -0.09
C LYS A 28 8.95 13.59 0.82
N PHE A 29 8.70 12.41 0.25
CA PHE A 29 8.34 11.20 0.99
C PHE A 29 9.43 10.81 1.99
N ILE A 30 10.69 10.70 1.56
CA ILE A 30 11.78 10.22 2.41
C ILE A 30 12.21 11.21 3.50
N ASN A 31 11.95 12.50 3.29
CA ASN A 31 12.21 13.55 4.26
C ASN A 31 11.00 13.89 5.12
N SER A 32 9.91 13.14 5.00
CA SER A 32 8.72 13.33 5.83
C SER A 32 8.95 12.89 7.29
N ALA A 33 8.06 13.35 8.17
CA ALA A 33 8.07 12.96 9.58
C ALA A 33 7.88 11.44 9.79
N TYR A 34 7.38 10.71 8.78
CA TYR A 34 7.21 9.26 8.84
C TYR A 34 8.55 8.53 9.06
N PHE A 35 9.61 8.95 8.36
CA PHE A 35 10.95 8.36 8.51
C PHE A 35 11.74 8.93 9.71
N ASN A 36 11.23 9.97 10.37
CA ASN A 36 11.78 10.58 11.59
C ASN A 36 13.31 10.84 11.54
N ARG A 37 13.78 11.38 10.41
CA ARG A 37 15.22 11.59 10.15
C ARG A 37 15.70 12.93 10.70
N ARG A 38 16.92 12.95 11.25
CA ARG A 38 17.58 14.17 11.74
C ARG A 38 18.18 15.02 10.62
N ASN A 39 18.77 14.38 9.63
CA ASN A 39 19.38 15.05 8.47
C ASN A 39 18.55 14.72 7.22
N PRO A 40 18.28 15.67 6.32
CA PRO A 40 17.59 15.40 5.07
C PRO A 40 18.42 14.50 4.15
N ILE A 41 17.75 13.84 3.19
CA ILE A 41 18.34 13.19 2.02
C ILE A 41 18.16 14.14 0.85
N ASP A 42 19.25 14.47 0.18
CA ASP A 42 19.27 15.47 -0.89
C ASP A 42 19.38 14.83 -2.29
N THR A 43 19.67 13.53 -2.38
CA THR A 43 19.88 12.85 -3.67
C THR A 43 18.94 11.66 -3.86
N ILE A 44 18.53 11.42 -5.11
CA ILE A 44 17.68 10.28 -5.49
C ILE A 44 18.37 8.95 -5.19
N LYS A 45 19.68 8.88 -5.41
CA LYS A 45 20.49 7.69 -5.12
C LYS A 45 20.48 7.34 -3.64
N ASP A 46 20.69 8.34 -2.77
CA ASP A 46 20.64 8.12 -1.32
C ASP A 46 19.22 7.75 -0.86
N ALA A 47 18.19 8.34 -1.48
CA ALA A 47 16.80 8.01 -1.20
C ALA A 47 16.47 6.55 -1.53
N ILE A 48 16.83 6.09 -2.73
CA ILE A 48 16.61 4.70 -3.18
C ILE A 48 17.40 3.73 -2.31
N THR A 49 18.66 4.05 -2.02
CA THR A 49 19.52 3.22 -1.17
C THR A 49 18.95 3.09 0.24
N TYR A 50 18.42 4.19 0.80
CA TYR A 50 17.83 4.19 2.13
C TYR A 50 16.48 3.43 2.19
N LEU A 51 15.60 3.62 1.19
CA LEU A 51 14.31 2.91 1.15
C LEU A 51 14.50 1.40 0.98
N GLY A 52 15.46 1.00 0.16
CA GLY A 52 15.56 -0.36 -0.33
C GLY A 52 14.45 -0.71 -1.32
N VAL A 53 14.53 -1.92 -1.86
CA VAL A 53 13.69 -2.37 -2.99
C VAL A 53 12.21 -2.44 -2.64
N ASP A 54 11.88 -2.94 -1.45
CA ASP A 54 10.48 -3.24 -1.10
C ASP A 54 9.66 -1.98 -0.82
N GLU A 55 10.22 -1.02 -0.08
CA GLU A 55 9.57 0.28 0.11
C GLU A 55 9.54 1.11 -1.18
N LEU A 56 10.55 0.98 -2.05
CA LEU A 56 10.53 1.63 -3.36
C LEU A 56 9.38 1.12 -4.25
N LYS A 57 9.10 -0.19 -4.26
CA LYS A 57 7.95 -0.75 -4.99
C LYS A 57 6.61 -0.19 -4.48
N LYS A 58 6.48 -0.01 -3.16
CA LYS A 58 5.28 0.61 -2.56
C LYS A 58 5.14 2.07 -2.97
N PHE A 59 6.23 2.84 -2.87
CA PHE A 59 6.29 4.22 -3.32
C PHE A 59 5.83 4.35 -4.78
N ILE A 60 6.42 3.58 -5.69
CA ILE A 60 6.06 3.61 -7.13
C ILE A 60 4.60 3.23 -7.36
N SER A 61 4.09 2.24 -6.62
CA SER A 61 2.69 1.80 -6.73
C SER A 61 1.71 2.91 -6.31
N ILE A 62 2.03 3.65 -5.24
CA ILE A 62 1.23 4.80 -4.77
C ILE A 62 1.28 5.94 -5.79
N ILE A 63 2.47 6.24 -6.35
CA ILE A 63 2.63 7.28 -7.37
C ILE A 63 1.80 6.94 -8.62
N ALA A 64 1.90 5.71 -9.11
CA ALA A 64 1.13 5.26 -10.27
C ALA A 64 -0.38 5.38 -10.03
N LEU A 65 -0.86 5.01 -8.82
CA LEU A 65 -2.26 5.17 -8.47
C LEU A 65 -2.69 6.65 -8.40
N SER A 66 -1.85 7.51 -7.83
CA SER A 66 -2.09 8.94 -7.73
C SER A 66 -2.21 9.59 -9.10
N GLU A 67 -1.40 9.19 -10.07
CA GLU A 67 -1.46 9.69 -11.44
C GLU A 67 -2.74 9.28 -12.16
N LEU A 68 -3.14 8.01 -12.00
CA LEU A 68 -4.40 7.47 -12.55
C LEU A 68 -5.64 8.15 -11.97
N SER A 69 -5.53 8.72 -10.78
CA SER A 69 -6.62 9.35 -10.03
C SER A 69 -6.47 10.85 -9.87
N SER A 70 -5.72 11.52 -10.74
CA SER A 70 -5.43 12.97 -10.69
C SER A 70 -6.65 13.89 -10.63
N ASN A 71 -7.83 13.43 -11.04
CA ASN A 71 -9.09 14.18 -10.96
C ASN A 71 -9.93 13.87 -9.71
N LYS A 72 -9.41 13.05 -8.78
CA LYS A 72 -10.10 12.62 -7.57
C LYS A 72 -9.56 13.38 -6.34
N PRO A 73 -10.35 13.51 -5.25
CA PRO A 73 -9.87 14.10 -4.02
C PRO A 73 -8.69 13.32 -3.43
N ASP A 74 -7.71 14.04 -2.87
CA ASP A 74 -6.53 13.45 -2.19
C ASP A 74 -6.93 12.45 -1.11
N GLU A 75 -8.09 12.63 -0.46
CA GLU A 75 -8.59 11.71 0.58
C GLU A 75 -8.82 10.28 0.05
N LEU A 76 -9.16 10.10 -1.23
CA LEU A 76 -9.32 8.75 -1.78
C LEU A 76 -7.97 8.04 -1.92
N ILE A 77 -6.94 8.78 -2.35
CA ILE A 77 -5.56 8.26 -2.38
C ILE A 77 -5.11 7.97 -0.94
N ARG A 78 -5.33 8.92 -0.02
CA ARG A 78 -5.02 8.76 1.40
C ARG A 78 -5.58 7.47 1.98
N LEU A 79 -6.87 7.23 1.77
CA LEU A 79 -7.58 6.07 2.29
C LEU A 79 -7.09 4.78 1.64
N SER A 80 -6.71 4.82 0.35
CA SER A 80 -6.10 3.67 -0.32
C SER A 80 -4.73 3.30 0.27
N VAL A 81 -3.90 4.28 0.66
CA VAL A 81 -2.60 4.04 1.31
C VAL A 81 -2.79 3.51 2.72
N ILE A 82 -3.71 4.09 3.51
CA ILE A 82 -4.06 3.59 4.84
C ILE A 82 -4.45 2.11 4.76
N ARG A 83 -5.35 1.78 3.82
CA ARG A 83 -5.83 0.41 3.63
C ARG A 83 -4.72 -0.54 3.19
N ALA A 84 -3.87 -0.12 2.25
CA ALA A 84 -2.71 -0.88 1.81
C ALA A 84 -1.82 -1.26 2.99
N ARG A 85 -1.45 -0.25 3.79
CA ARG A 85 -0.56 -0.43 4.94
C ARG A 85 -1.18 -1.30 6.02
N LEU A 86 -2.47 -1.12 6.32
CA LEU A 86 -3.18 -1.97 7.27
C LEU A 86 -3.26 -3.43 6.80
N CYS A 87 -3.62 -3.69 5.54
CA CYS A 87 -3.64 -5.04 4.98
C CYS A 87 -2.28 -5.73 5.09
N GLU A 88 -1.20 -5.02 4.75
CA GLU A 88 0.18 -5.47 4.93
C GLU A 88 0.49 -5.83 6.39
N GLN A 89 0.20 -4.93 7.33
CA GLN A 89 0.49 -5.13 8.74
C GLN A 89 -0.32 -6.30 9.32
N PHE A 90 -1.59 -6.44 8.94
CA PHE A 90 -2.38 -7.60 9.33
C PHE A 90 -1.84 -8.90 8.74
N GLY A 91 -1.31 -8.88 7.52
CA GLY A 91 -0.59 -10.00 6.92
C GLY A 91 0.54 -10.57 7.76
N SER A 92 1.20 -9.73 8.57
CA SER A 92 2.28 -10.17 9.45
C SER A 92 1.80 -10.96 10.68
N ILE A 93 0.50 -10.90 11.01
CA ILE A 93 -0.07 -11.50 12.22
C ILE A 93 -1.21 -12.49 11.94
N VAL A 94 -1.78 -12.50 10.74
CA VAL A 94 -2.79 -13.46 10.31
C VAL A 94 -2.19 -14.45 9.32
N LYS A 95 -2.60 -15.72 9.41
CA LYS A 95 -2.22 -16.71 8.40
C LYS A 95 -3.01 -16.46 7.13
N THR A 96 -2.28 -16.34 6.03
CA THR A 96 -2.88 -16.26 4.69
C THR A 96 -1.92 -16.79 3.62
N ASN A 97 -2.47 -17.12 2.45
CA ASN A 97 -1.71 -17.53 1.26
C ASN A 97 -1.12 -16.34 0.45
N PHE A 98 -1.33 -15.10 0.89
CA PHE A 98 -0.74 -13.89 0.31
C PHE A 98 0.59 -13.54 0.99
N THR A 99 1.53 -13.03 0.20
CA THR A 99 2.72 -12.37 0.75
C THR A 99 2.35 -10.99 1.31
N ILE A 100 3.25 -10.43 2.11
CA ILE A 100 3.09 -9.09 2.68
C ILE A 100 2.96 -8.03 1.55
N ASP A 101 3.80 -8.11 0.52
CA ASP A 101 3.75 -7.22 -0.66
C ASP A 101 2.44 -7.36 -1.45
N GLU A 102 1.93 -8.59 -1.59
CA GLU A 102 0.64 -8.84 -2.23
C GLU A 102 -0.48 -8.19 -1.42
N LEU A 103 -0.47 -8.29 -0.09
CA LEU A 103 -1.49 -7.66 0.76
C LEU A 103 -1.46 -6.14 0.72
N PHE A 104 -0.26 -5.54 0.66
CA PHE A 104 -0.13 -4.11 0.40
C PHE A 104 -0.81 -3.73 -0.92
N THR A 105 -0.44 -4.43 -1.99
CA THR A 105 -0.97 -4.19 -3.35
C THR A 105 -2.48 -4.39 -3.40
N LEU A 106 -3.00 -5.46 -2.80
CA LEU A 106 -4.44 -5.73 -2.73
C LEU A 106 -5.19 -4.65 -1.95
N GLY A 107 -4.65 -4.20 -0.81
CA GLY A 107 -5.25 -3.11 -0.04
C GLY A 107 -5.29 -1.80 -0.83
N LEU A 108 -4.19 -1.47 -1.51
CA LEU A 108 -4.09 -0.28 -2.37
C LEU A 108 -5.09 -0.32 -3.53
N PHE A 109 -5.16 -1.44 -4.24
CA PHE A 109 -6.02 -1.61 -5.42
C PHE A 109 -7.49 -1.85 -5.08
N SER A 110 -7.83 -2.16 -3.83
CA SER A 110 -9.23 -2.37 -3.40
C SER A 110 -10.12 -1.13 -3.50
N PHE A 111 -9.56 0.05 -3.77
CA PHE A 111 -10.27 1.30 -4.03
C PHE A 111 -10.34 1.67 -5.52
N MET A 112 -9.74 0.87 -6.40
CA MET A 112 -9.51 1.27 -7.78
C MET A 112 -10.81 1.46 -8.58
N ASP A 113 -11.85 0.70 -8.25
CA ASP A 113 -13.19 0.87 -8.81
C ASP A 113 -13.78 2.25 -8.52
N ALA A 114 -13.65 2.72 -7.29
CA ALA A 114 -14.07 4.06 -6.86
C ALA A 114 -13.16 5.18 -7.42
N LEU A 115 -11.86 4.92 -7.54
CA LEU A 115 -10.89 5.87 -8.09
C LEU A 115 -11.06 6.07 -9.60
N LEU A 116 -11.43 5.02 -10.35
CA LEU A 116 -11.53 5.06 -11.82
C LEU A 116 -12.96 5.17 -12.35
N ASP A 117 -13.97 5.19 -11.48
CA ASP A 117 -15.41 5.15 -11.83
C ASP A 117 -15.74 3.99 -12.79
N ARG A 118 -15.13 2.82 -12.53
CA ARG A 118 -15.27 1.62 -13.35
C ARG A 118 -15.46 0.40 -12.48
N LYS A 119 -16.11 -0.62 -13.02
CA LYS A 119 -16.22 -1.91 -12.35
C LYS A 119 -14.84 -2.55 -12.20
N MET A 120 -14.57 -3.17 -11.03
CA MET A 120 -13.32 -3.86 -10.76
C MET A 120 -13.02 -4.93 -11.83
N GLU A 121 -14.05 -5.64 -12.29
CA GLU A 121 -13.94 -6.65 -13.35
C GLU A 121 -13.37 -6.08 -14.66
N ASP A 122 -13.73 -4.84 -15.01
CA ASP A 122 -13.27 -4.21 -16.23
C ASP A 122 -11.84 -3.68 -16.09
N ILE A 123 -11.48 -3.20 -14.90
CA ILE A 123 -10.13 -2.74 -14.57
C ILE A 123 -9.14 -3.91 -14.65
N LEU A 124 -9.49 -5.05 -14.05
CA LEU A 124 -8.61 -6.23 -13.99
C LEU A 124 -8.35 -6.91 -15.34
N LYS A 125 -9.15 -6.62 -16.38
CA LYS A 125 -8.88 -7.09 -17.76
C LYS A 125 -7.62 -6.45 -18.36
N HIS A 126 -7.22 -5.28 -17.86
CA HIS A 126 -6.10 -4.51 -18.38
C HIS A 126 -4.83 -4.62 -17.52
N ILE A 127 -4.88 -5.41 -16.43
CA ILE A 127 -3.78 -5.56 -15.49
C ILE A 127 -3.28 -7.00 -15.49
N ALA A 128 -1.96 -7.17 -15.62
CA ALA A 128 -1.28 -8.46 -15.61
C ALA A 128 -1.09 -9.01 -14.18
N PHE A 129 -2.18 -9.15 -13.43
CA PHE A 129 -2.18 -9.81 -12.12
C PHE A 129 -2.37 -11.32 -12.22
N SER A 130 -1.84 -12.04 -11.24
CA SER A 130 -2.13 -13.47 -11.08
C SER A 130 -3.61 -13.68 -10.79
N GLU A 131 -4.15 -14.86 -11.15
CA GLU A 131 -5.55 -15.18 -10.87
C GLU A 131 -5.87 -15.09 -9.38
N LYS A 132 -4.93 -15.47 -8.50
CA LYS A 132 -5.05 -15.31 -7.04
C LYS A 132 -5.34 -13.85 -6.64
N MET A 133 -4.62 -12.90 -7.23
CA MET A 133 -4.78 -11.47 -6.94
C MET A 133 -6.08 -10.91 -7.51
N LYS A 134 -6.48 -11.36 -8.71
CA LYS A 134 -7.76 -10.98 -9.33
C LYS A 134 -8.94 -11.49 -8.49
N ASP A 135 -8.93 -12.77 -8.11
CA ASP A 135 -9.97 -13.38 -7.27
C ASP A 135 -10.13 -12.65 -5.93
N ALA A 136 -9.02 -12.20 -5.34
CA ALA A 136 -9.03 -11.40 -4.14
C ALA A 136 -9.72 -10.03 -4.34
N LEU A 137 -9.34 -9.28 -5.38
CA LEU A 137 -9.93 -7.98 -5.69
C LEU A 137 -11.40 -8.06 -6.13
N LEU A 138 -11.81 -9.17 -6.74
CA LEU A 138 -13.21 -9.46 -7.07
C LEU A 138 -14.03 -9.92 -5.84
N GLY A 139 -13.40 -10.13 -4.70
CA GLY A 139 -14.07 -10.55 -3.47
C GLY A 139 -14.45 -12.04 -3.41
N ASN A 140 -13.82 -12.86 -4.27
CA ASN A 140 -13.97 -14.31 -4.33
C ASN A 140 -13.05 -15.03 -3.32
N ASP A 141 -11.89 -14.45 -3.00
CA ASP A 141 -10.98 -15.01 -2.00
C ASP A 141 -11.49 -14.75 -0.57
N LYS A 142 -11.64 -15.82 0.22
CA LYS A 142 -12.19 -15.74 1.58
C LYS A 142 -11.21 -15.18 2.60
N GLU A 143 -9.91 -15.36 2.40
CA GLU A 143 -8.88 -14.91 3.36
C GLU A 143 -8.71 -13.40 3.25
N PHE A 144 -8.45 -12.91 2.04
CA PHE A 144 -8.33 -11.48 1.79
C PHE A 144 -9.64 -10.75 2.10
N LYS A 145 -10.80 -11.30 1.75
CA LYS A 145 -12.09 -10.68 2.10
C LYS A 145 -12.28 -10.48 3.61
N LYS A 146 -11.76 -11.38 4.45
CA LYS A 146 -11.79 -11.20 5.91
C LYS A 146 -10.86 -10.07 6.36
N ILE A 147 -9.63 -10.04 5.84
CA ILE A 147 -8.66 -8.97 6.12
C ILE A 147 -9.24 -7.62 5.70
N LEU A 148 -9.69 -7.50 4.45
CA LEU A 148 -10.26 -6.28 3.91
C LEU A 148 -11.51 -5.82 4.67
N SER A 149 -12.43 -6.73 4.99
CA SER A 149 -13.63 -6.41 5.80
C SER A 149 -13.26 -5.87 7.17
N PHE A 150 -12.23 -6.44 7.80
CA PHE A 150 -11.74 -5.97 9.08
C PHE A 150 -11.14 -4.57 8.97
N VAL A 151 -10.25 -4.35 8.00
CA VAL A 151 -9.64 -3.03 7.74
C VAL A 151 -10.71 -1.98 7.48
N ILE A 152 -11.71 -2.26 6.64
CA ILE A 152 -12.84 -1.36 6.36
C ILE A 152 -13.63 -1.05 7.64
N SER A 153 -13.78 -2.02 8.54
CA SER A 153 -14.50 -1.81 9.81
C SER A 153 -13.70 -0.92 10.75
N LEU A 154 -12.38 -1.08 10.80
CA LEU A 154 -11.47 -0.21 11.54
C LEU A 154 -11.52 1.23 11.01
N GLU A 155 -11.45 1.42 9.69
CA GLU A 155 -11.56 2.73 9.04
C GLU A 155 -12.88 3.45 9.38
N LYS A 156 -13.99 2.71 9.44
CA LYS A 156 -15.33 3.25 9.71
C LYS A 156 -15.67 3.39 11.20
N GLY A 157 -14.80 2.91 12.09
CA GLY A 157 -15.12 2.80 13.53
C GLY A 157 -16.29 1.84 13.80
N ASP A 158 -16.51 0.84 12.94
CA ASP A 158 -17.56 -0.16 13.11
C ASP A 158 -17.07 -1.31 14.00
N TRP A 159 -17.12 -1.08 15.31
CA TRP A 159 -16.71 -2.05 16.32
C TRP A 159 -17.65 -3.28 16.42
N LYS A 160 -18.78 -3.31 15.70
CA LYS A 160 -19.70 -4.46 15.70
C LYS A 160 -19.22 -5.62 14.82
N ASN A 161 -18.14 -5.42 14.05
CA ASN A 161 -17.55 -6.50 13.27
C ASN A 161 -17.10 -7.65 14.18
N LYS A 162 -17.49 -8.89 13.84
CA LYS A 162 -17.19 -10.10 14.60
C LYS A 162 -15.68 -10.32 14.82
N PHE A 163 -14.83 -9.73 13.97
CA PHE A 163 -13.39 -9.80 14.15
C PHE A 163 -12.93 -9.09 15.43
N PHE A 164 -13.49 -7.92 15.78
CA PHE A 164 -13.14 -7.23 17.02
C PHE A 164 -13.44 -8.09 18.25
N SER A 165 -14.59 -8.77 18.27
CA SER A 165 -14.88 -9.75 19.33
C SER A 165 -13.94 -10.96 19.31
N ALA A 166 -13.43 -11.35 18.15
CA ALA A 166 -12.52 -12.49 18.02
C ALA A 166 -11.08 -12.17 18.43
N VAL A 167 -10.66 -10.90 18.33
CA VAL A 167 -9.32 -10.45 18.74
C VAL A 167 -9.28 -9.78 20.10
N SER A 168 -10.43 -9.58 20.75
CA SER A 168 -10.48 -8.97 22.08
C SER A 168 -9.68 -9.79 23.10
N GLY A 169 -8.82 -9.13 23.87
CA GLY A 169 -7.89 -9.72 24.82
C GLY A 169 -6.67 -10.39 24.19
N THR A 170 -6.47 -10.28 22.88
CA THR A 170 -5.32 -10.87 22.17
C THR A 170 -4.21 -9.85 21.90
N SER A 171 -3.02 -10.34 21.54
CA SER A 171 -1.92 -9.49 21.09
C SER A 171 -2.23 -8.71 19.80
N VAL A 172 -3.24 -9.14 19.03
CA VAL A 172 -3.69 -8.42 17.83
C VAL A 172 -4.41 -7.14 18.21
N GLU A 173 -5.30 -7.17 19.19
CA GLU A 173 -6.01 -5.96 19.67
C GLU A 173 -5.04 -4.90 20.18
N ALA A 174 -4.02 -5.31 20.93
CA ALA A 174 -2.99 -4.41 21.46
C ALA A 174 -2.19 -3.66 20.37
N LYS A 175 -2.04 -4.25 19.18
CA LYS A 175 -1.32 -3.66 18.04
C LYS A 175 -2.18 -2.75 17.17
N LEU A 176 -3.51 -2.77 17.30
CA LEU A 176 -4.41 -2.01 16.42
C LEU A 176 -4.11 -0.50 16.41
N PRO A 177 -3.88 0.16 17.58
CA PRO A 177 -3.57 1.59 17.57
C PRO A 177 -2.26 1.87 16.83
N GLU A 178 -1.22 1.07 17.07
CA GLU A 178 0.08 1.20 16.42
C GLU A 178 -0.04 1.07 14.90
N PHE A 179 -0.72 0.03 14.42
CA PHE A 179 -0.94 -0.21 12.99
C PHE A 179 -1.71 0.94 12.34
N TYR A 180 -2.79 1.38 12.99
CA TYR A 180 -3.57 2.50 12.48
C TYR A 180 -2.75 3.80 12.43
N PHE A 181 -2.05 4.16 13.50
CA PHE A 181 -1.23 5.38 13.52
C PHE A 181 -0.10 5.34 12.49
N ASP A 182 0.56 4.19 12.32
CA ASP A 182 1.60 4.01 11.30
C ASP A 182 1.03 4.18 9.88
N SER A 183 -0.13 3.57 9.60
CA SER A 183 -0.80 3.67 8.31
C SER A 183 -1.21 5.11 7.94
N VAL A 184 -1.69 5.88 8.92
CA VAL A 184 -2.03 7.29 8.76
C VAL A 184 -0.79 8.13 8.49
N LYS A 185 0.28 7.95 9.28
CA LYS A 185 1.55 8.68 9.06
C LYS A 185 2.17 8.37 7.70
N MET A 186 2.10 7.12 7.26
CA MET A 186 2.55 6.74 5.93
C MET A 186 1.71 7.46 4.87
N ALA A 187 0.38 7.41 4.95
CA ALA A 187 -0.48 8.06 3.97
C ALA A 187 -0.26 9.59 3.91
N ASP A 188 -0.15 10.25 5.06
CA ASP A 188 0.07 11.69 5.17
C ASP A 188 1.45 12.11 4.63
N SER A 189 2.41 11.20 4.49
CA SER A 189 3.72 11.49 3.89
C SER A 189 3.70 11.61 2.36
N PHE A 190 2.63 11.13 1.71
CA PHE A 190 2.45 11.20 0.25
C PHE A 190 1.63 12.38 -0.23
N ILE A 191 0.90 13.05 0.67
CA ILE A 191 -0.01 14.17 0.39
C ILE A 191 0.71 15.48 0.70
#